data_AF-A0A9D9GAS9-F1
#
_entry.id   AF-A0A9D9GAS9-F1
#
_cell.length_a   1.000
_cell.length_b   1.000
_cell.length_c   1.000
_cell.angle_alpha   90.00
_cell.angle_beta   90.00
_cell.angle_gamma   90.00
#
_symmetry.space_group_name_H-M   'P 1'
#
loop_
_entity.id
_entity.type
_entity.pdbx_description
1 polymer ?
#
loop_
_entity_poly.entity_id
_entity_poly.type
_entity_poly.pdbx_seq_one_letter_code
_entity_poly.pdbx_strand_id
1 'polypeptide(L)'
;MQNKGFVKVFAVLLTLVCIFYLSFSVVTNHFESKADKIAQTEGQNAADRYLDSLLNNKVYCNVWTLKECREMGIGLGLDLKGGMNVILEVSVPDVIKALADHKEETDENFRKAVDQATSAAANSQSDFITLFIKNYKALEP
;
A
#
# COMPACT_ATOMS: atom_id res chain seq x y z
N MET A 1 -28.38 12.34 -42.42
CA MET A 1 -26.94 12.00 -42.56
C MET A 1 -26.00 13.22 -42.40
N GLN A 2 -26.44 14.35 -41.81
CA GLN A 2 -25.71 15.63 -41.82
C GLN A 2 -24.68 15.84 -40.68
N ASN A 3 -24.76 15.09 -39.57
CA ASN A 3 -23.78 15.23 -38.48
C ASN A 3 -22.54 14.34 -38.62
N LYS A 4 -22.39 13.58 -39.71
CA LYS A 4 -21.25 12.64 -39.89
C LYS A 4 -19.90 13.36 -39.92
N GLY A 5 -19.83 14.58 -40.46
CA GLY A 5 -18.61 15.40 -40.46
C GLY A 5 -18.25 15.91 -39.07
N PHE A 6 -19.23 16.49 -38.35
CA PHE A 6 -19.05 16.99 -36.99
C PHE A 6 -18.62 15.88 -36.02
N VAL A 7 -19.26 14.71 -36.10
CA VAL A 7 -18.92 13.55 -35.26
C VAL A 7 -17.50 13.04 -35.55
N LYS A 8 -17.06 13.03 -36.82
CA LYS A 8 -15.68 12.65 -37.17
C LYS A 8 -14.65 13.65 -36.63
N VAL A 9 -14.91 14.95 -36.73
CA VAL A 9 -14.01 15.98 -36.18
C VAL A 9 -13.92 15.85 -34.66
N PHE A 10 -15.06 15.68 -33.98
CA PHE A 10 -15.09 15.48 -32.53
C PHE A 10 -14.36 14.20 -32.10
N ALA A 11 -14.54 13.09 -32.83
CA ALA A 11 -13.85 11.84 -32.56
C ALA A 11 -12.32 11.98 -32.72
N VAL A 12 -11.85 12.67 -33.75
CA VAL A 12 -10.41 12.93 -33.96
C VAL A 12 -9.84 13.79 -32.84
N LEU A 13 -10.54 14.85 -32.46
CA LEU A 13 -10.12 15.74 -31.37
C LEU A 13 -10.05 14.99 -30.03
N LEU A 14 -11.09 14.20 -29.71
CA LEU A 14 -11.12 13.36 -28.52
C LEU A 14 -9.97 12.34 -28.51
N THR A 15 -9.69 11.70 -29.65
CA THR A 15 -8.58 10.75 -29.78
C THR A 15 -7.24 11.43 -29.53
N LEU A 16 -7.05 12.65 -30.03
CA LEU A 16 -5.83 13.43 -29.83
C LEU A 16 -5.62 13.77 -28.35
N VAL A 17 -6.68 14.20 -27.66
CA VAL A 17 -6.65 14.46 -26.21
C VAL A 17 -6.32 13.18 -25.44
N CYS A 18 -6.92 12.04 -25.80
CA CYS A 18 -6.60 10.75 -25.16
C CYS A 18 -5.13 10.36 -25.36
N ILE A 19 -4.58 10.52 -26.56
CA ILE A 19 -3.16 10.24 -26.84
C ILE A 19 -2.26 11.16 -26.02
N PHE A 20 -2.62 12.43 -25.88
CA PHE A 20 -1.86 13.39 -25.07
C PHE A 20 -1.80 12.97 -23.59
N TYR A 21 -2.94 12.63 -22.97
CA TYR A 21 -2.96 12.13 -21.59
C TYR A 21 -2.22 10.80 -21.42
N LEU A 22 -2.34 9.89 -22.39
CA LEU A 22 -1.60 8.62 -22.37
C LEU A 22 -0.08 8.82 -22.53
N SER A 23 0.35 9.83 -23.27
CA SER A 23 1.77 10.15 -23.45
C SER A 23 2.47 10.44 -22.12
N PHE A 24 1.80 11.09 -21.17
CA PHE A 24 2.38 11.35 -19.84
C PHE A 24 2.69 10.05 -19.10
N SER A 25 1.76 9.09 -19.13
CA SER A 25 1.92 7.78 -18.49
C SER A 25 3.09 6.97 -19.07
N VAL A 26 3.28 7.01 -20.40
CA VAL A 26 4.43 6.35 -21.05
C VAL A 26 5.74 6.99 -20.64
N VAL A 27 5.78 8.32 -20.54
CA VAL A 27 6.98 9.07 -20.17
C VAL A 27 7.37 8.77 -18.72
N THR A 28 6.43 8.80 -17.78
CA THR A 28 6.71 8.46 -16.37
C THR A 28 7.23 7.04 -16.24
N ASN A 29 6.63 6.07 -16.93
CA ASN A 29 7.08 4.67 -16.94
C ASN A 29 8.50 4.51 -17.51
N HIS A 30 8.89 5.32 -18.50
CA HIS A 30 10.24 5.28 -19.06
C HIS A 30 11.31 5.72 -18.05
N PHE A 31 11.02 6.74 -17.24
CA PHE A 31 11.95 7.20 -16.20
C PHE A 31 11.97 6.27 -14.99
N GLU A 32 10.82 5.70 -14.62
CA GLU A 32 10.74 4.66 -13.58
C GLU A 32 11.52 3.41 -13.99
N SER A 33 11.38 2.93 -15.23
CA SER A 33 12.17 1.81 -15.74
C SER A 33 13.69 2.08 -15.75
N LYS A 34 14.11 3.33 -15.93
CA LYS A 34 15.52 3.72 -15.78
C LYS A 34 15.96 3.71 -14.32
N ALA A 35 15.12 4.19 -13.41
CA ALA A 35 15.38 4.14 -11.98
C ALA A 35 15.53 2.69 -11.49
N ASP A 36 14.68 1.77 -11.97
CA ASP A 36 14.77 0.34 -11.63
C ASP A 36 16.08 -0.30 -12.09
N LYS A 37 16.57 0.08 -13.28
CA LYS A 37 17.88 -0.38 -13.77
C LYS A 37 19.04 0.11 -12.91
N ILE A 38 18.95 1.35 -12.41
CA ILE A 38 19.91 1.91 -11.46
C ILE A 38 19.80 1.19 -10.12
N ALA A 39 18.59 0.89 -9.64
CA ALA A 39 18.36 0.17 -8.40
C ALA A 39 18.99 -1.23 -8.43
N GLN A 40 18.91 -1.93 -9.57
CA GLN A 40 19.53 -3.25 -9.76
C GLN A 40 21.06 -3.20 -9.81
N THR A 41 21.65 -2.08 -10.23
CA THR A 41 23.10 -1.97 -10.46
C THR A 41 23.84 -1.35 -9.27
N GLU A 42 23.28 -0.30 -8.67
CA GLU A 42 23.91 0.52 -7.63
C GLU A 42 23.15 0.51 -6.29
N GLY A 43 22.01 -0.20 -6.22
CA GLY A 43 21.15 -0.30 -5.04
C GLY A 43 20.03 0.75 -4.99
N GLN A 44 19.00 0.49 -4.17
CA GLN A 44 17.79 1.35 -4.07
C GLN A 44 18.11 2.81 -3.75
N ASN A 45 19.10 3.08 -2.91
CA ASN A 45 19.51 4.44 -2.53
C ASN A 45 19.96 5.30 -3.73
N ALA A 46 20.58 4.70 -4.75
CA ALA A 46 21.01 5.41 -5.95
C ALA A 46 19.82 5.74 -6.86
N ALA A 47 18.85 4.81 -6.96
CA ALA A 47 17.61 5.01 -7.71
C ALA A 47 16.73 6.10 -7.10
N ASP A 48 16.61 6.13 -5.77
CA ASP A 48 15.84 7.16 -5.07
C ASP A 48 16.42 8.55 -5.29
N ARG A 49 17.76 8.69 -5.21
CA ARG A 49 18.44 9.95 -5.51
C ARG A 49 18.27 10.39 -6.97
N TYR A 50 18.27 9.45 -7.90
CA TYR A 50 18.02 9.71 -9.32
C TYR A 50 16.59 10.22 -9.54
N LEU A 51 15.59 9.53 -8.96
CA LEU A 51 14.20 9.94 -9.04
C LEU A 51 13.97 11.30 -8.38
N ASP A 52 14.53 11.54 -7.20
CA ASP A 52 14.40 12.80 -6.47
C ASP A 52 14.98 13.99 -7.25
N SER A 53 16.13 13.77 -7.90
CA SER A 53 16.73 14.77 -8.79
C SER A 53 15.86 15.05 -10.03
N LEU A 54 15.16 14.04 -10.54
CA LEU A 54 14.26 14.19 -11.69
C LEU A 54 12.89 14.77 -11.34
N LEU A 55 12.45 14.68 -10.08
CA LEU A 55 11.20 15.27 -9.61
C LEU A 55 11.13 16.77 -9.86
N ASN A 56 12.26 17.49 -9.68
CA ASN A 56 12.33 18.94 -9.83
C ASN A 56 12.79 19.41 -11.22
N ASN A 57 13.22 18.50 -12.10
CA ASN A 57 13.65 18.84 -13.44
C ASN A 57 12.48 18.77 -14.43
N LYS A 58 12.48 19.62 -15.46
CA LYS A 58 11.47 19.59 -16.53
C LYS A 58 11.81 18.46 -17.49
N VAL A 59 11.04 17.38 -17.42
CA VAL A 59 11.34 16.13 -18.11
C VAL A 59 10.48 15.94 -19.37
N TYR A 60 9.24 16.44 -19.37
CA TYR A 60 8.33 16.33 -20.50
C TYR A 60 8.19 17.66 -21.24
N CYS A 61 8.53 17.65 -22.54
CA CYS A 61 8.48 18.81 -23.44
C CYS A 61 9.11 20.11 -22.89
N ASN A 62 10.06 20.00 -21.96
CA ASN A 62 10.72 21.11 -21.26
C ASN A 62 9.76 22.08 -20.53
N VAL A 63 8.53 21.65 -20.25
CA VAL A 63 7.48 22.45 -19.59
C VAL A 63 7.00 21.77 -18.31
N TRP A 64 6.88 20.44 -18.31
CA TRP A 64 6.35 19.68 -17.19
C TRP A 64 7.43 18.86 -16.47
N THR A 65 7.34 18.84 -15.14
CA THR A 65 8.20 18.05 -14.25
C THR A 65 7.74 16.60 -14.14
N LEU A 66 8.63 15.70 -13.69
CA LEU A 66 8.26 14.29 -13.46
C LEU A 66 7.10 14.18 -12.44
N LYS A 67 7.06 15.08 -11.44
CA LYS A 67 5.98 15.14 -10.45
C LYS A 67 4.64 15.45 -11.11
N GLU A 68 4.58 16.50 -11.93
CA GLU A 68 3.35 16.90 -12.63
C GLU A 68 2.92 15.83 -13.65
N CYS A 69 3.86 15.18 -14.34
CA CYS A 69 3.54 14.06 -15.22
C CYS A 69 2.97 12.85 -14.49
N ARG A 70 3.42 12.57 -13.25
CA ARG A 70 2.86 11.51 -12.40
C ARG A 70 1.46 11.86 -11.89
N GLU A 71 1.22 13.11 -11.53
CA GLU A 71 -0.10 13.57 -11.07
C GLU A 71 -1.13 13.63 -12.20
N MET A 72 -0.72 14.02 -13.41
CA MET A 72 -1.57 14.00 -14.61
C MET A 72 -1.66 12.62 -15.28
N GLY A 73 -0.81 11.69 -14.87
CA GLY A 73 -0.80 10.31 -15.35
C GLY A 73 -2.03 9.54 -14.87
N ILE A 74 -2.23 8.36 -15.46
CA ILE A 74 -3.30 7.45 -15.01
C ILE A 74 -2.96 6.98 -13.59
N GLY A 75 -3.94 6.98 -12.69
CA GLY A 75 -3.81 6.37 -11.38
C GLY A 75 -3.74 4.85 -11.51
N LEU A 76 -2.53 4.29 -11.67
CA LEU A 76 -2.32 2.85 -11.65
C LEU A 76 -2.60 2.34 -10.23
N GLY A 77 -3.51 1.36 -10.12
CA GLY A 77 -3.72 0.63 -8.86
C GLY A 77 -2.49 -0.18 -8.46
N LEU A 78 -2.49 -0.72 -7.24
CA LEU A 78 -1.38 -1.49 -6.68
C LEU A 78 -0.90 -2.63 -7.58
N ASP A 79 -1.84 -3.28 -8.27
CA ASP A 79 -1.57 -4.37 -9.23
C ASP A 79 -0.73 -3.91 -10.42
N LEU A 80 -1.02 -2.72 -10.96
CA LEU A 80 -0.36 -2.20 -12.16
C LEU A 80 0.90 -1.39 -11.84
N LYS A 81 0.93 -0.71 -10.69
CA LYS A 81 2.07 0.11 -10.27
C LYS A 81 3.18 -0.73 -9.61
N GLY A 82 2.83 -1.89 -9.09
CA GLY A 82 3.72 -2.70 -8.29
C GLY A 82 3.94 -2.08 -6.91
N GLY A 83 3.89 -2.93 -5.90
CA GLY A 83 4.02 -2.53 -4.50
C GLY A 83 3.27 -3.51 -3.62
N MET A 84 3.71 -3.64 -2.38
CA MET A 84 3.03 -4.47 -1.39
C MET A 84 2.35 -3.55 -0.38
N ASN A 85 1.03 -3.42 -0.48
CA ASN A 85 0.25 -2.83 0.60
C ASN A 85 0.02 -3.90 1.66
N VAL A 86 0.83 -3.91 2.71
CA VAL A 86 0.66 -4.80 3.85
C VAL A 86 -0.02 -4.03 4.97
N ILE A 87 -1.23 -4.44 5.30
CA ILE A 87 -1.84 -4.06 6.58
C ILE A 87 -1.50 -5.20 7.54
N LEU A 88 -0.64 -4.93 8.52
CA LEU A 88 -0.34 -5.87 9.58
C LEU A 88 -1.49 -5.82 10.60
N GLU A 89 -2.36 -6.84 10.57
CA GLU A 89 -3.29 -7.05 11.68
C GLU A 89 -2.50 -7.63 12.85
N VAL A 90 -2.36 -6.85 13.92
CA VAL A 90 -1.70 -7.29 15.14
C VAL A 90 -2.68 -8.14 15.93
N SER A 91 -2.34 -9.40 16.15
CA SER A 91 -3.12 -10.25 17.03
C SER A 91 -2.93 -9.79 18.49
N VAL A 92 -4.03 -9.44 19.16
CA VAL A 92 -4.04 -9.03 20.57
C VAL A 92 -3.51 -10.14 21.51
N PRO A 93 -3.79 -11.44 21.26
CA PRO A 93 -3.21 -12.52 22.05
C PRO A 93 -1.68 -12.51 22.00
N ASP A 94 -1.08 -12.32 20.83
CA ASP A 94 0.39 -12.34 20.68
C ASP A 94 1.05 -11.17 21.41
N VAL A 95 0.38 -10.01 21.47
CA VAL A 95 0.86 -8.88 22.28
C VAL A 95 0.87 -9.22 23.77
N ILE A 96 -0.18 -9.86 24.29
CA ILE A 96 -0.24 -10.27 25.70
C ILE A 96 0.84 -11.31 26.02
N LYS A 97 1.09 -12.24 25.10
CA LYS A 97 2.13 -13.27 25.22
C LYS A 97 3.53 -12.67 25.20
N ALA A 98 3.79 -11.73 24.29
CA ALA A 98 5.05 -11.01 24.20
C ALA A 98 5.31 -10.12 25.44
N LEU A 99 4.27 -9.42 25.94
CA LEU A 99 4.38 -8.61 27.15
C LEU A 99 4.55 -9.45 28.43
N ALA A 100 4.05 -10.69 28.42
CA ALA A 100 4.18 -11.61 29.53
C ALA A 100 5.52 -12.38 29.53
N ASP A 101 6.51 -12.01 28.71
CA ASP A 101 7.81 -12.68 28.62
C ASP A 101 7.67 -14.20 28.36
N HIS A 102 6.69 -14.61 27.53
CA HIS A 102 6.39 -16.03 27.28
C HIS A 102 6.08 -16.85 28.56
N LYS A 103 5.47 -16.22 29.57
CA LYS A 103 4.98 -16.90 30.79
C LYS A 103 4.02 -18.08 30.54
N GLU A 104 3.54 -18.28 29.32
CA GLU A 104 2.79 -19.47 28.89
C GLU A 104 3.50 -20.80 29.22
N GLU A 105 4.83 -20.79 29.24
CA GLU A 105 5.66 -21.96 29.57
C GLU A 105 5.85 -22.14 31.08
N THR A 106 5.68 -21.08 31.87
CA THR A 106 5.94 -21.08 33.32
C THR A 106 4.66 -21.16 34.15
N ASP A 107 3.57 -20.54 33.70
CA ASP A 107 2.28 -20.48 34.41
C ASP A 107 1.16 -21.19 33.63
N GLU A 108 0.73 -22.35 34.15
CA GLU A 108 -0.42 -23.08 33.59
C GLU A 108 -1.72 -22.28 33.64
N ASN A 109 -1.89 -21.44 34.67
CA ASN A 109 -3.09 -20.61 34.85
C ASN A 109 -3.19 -19.54 33.75
N PHE A 110 -2.05 -18.94 33.38
CA PHE A 110 -1.97 -17.96 32.30
C PHE A 110 -2.34 -18.57 30.95
N ARG A 111 -1.78 -19.75 30.62
CA ARG A 111 -2.12 -20.48 29.38
C ARG A 111 -3.61 -20.81 29.31
N LYS A 112 -4.19 -21.33 30.39
CA LYS A 112 -5.63 -21.63 30.48
C LYS A 112 -6.49 -20.37 30.32
N ALA A 113 -6.08 -19.24 30.90
CA ALA A 113 -6.79 -17.98 30.77
C ALA A 113 -6.77 -17.45 29.32
N VAL A 114 -5.63 -17.56 28.61
CA VAL A 114 -5.51 -17.17 27.20
C VAL A 114 -6.35 -18.07 26.29
N ASP A 115 -6.32 -19.39 26.50
CA ASP A 115 -7.10 -20.34 25.67
C ASP A 115 -8.61 -20.15 25.87
N GLN A 116 -9.04 -19.94 27.11
CA GLN A 116 -10.44 -19.64 27.45
C GLN A 116 -10.87 -18.28 26.89
N ALA A 117 -10.02 -17.26 26.97
CA ALA A 117 -10.30 -15.95 26.41
C ALA A 117 -10.37 -15.99 24.88
N THR A 118 -9.54 -16.79 24.22
CA THR A 118 -9.55 -16.98 22.76
C THR A 118 -10.82 -17.69 22.31
N SER A 119 -11.21 -18.76 23.02
CA SER A 119 -12.45 -19.49 22.75
C SER A 119 -13.70 -18.62 23.02
N ALA A 120 -13.66 -17.77 24.04
CA ALA A 120 -14.73 -16.84 24.35
C ALA A 120 -14.80 -15.68 23.36
N ALA A 121 -13.66 -15.13 22.91
CA ALA A 121 -13.60 -14.05 21.93
C ALA A 121 -14.08 -14.51 20.53
N ALA A 122 -13.89 -15.78 20.18
CA ALA A 122 -14.46 -16.35 18.95
C ALA A 122 -16.00 -16.42 18.99
N ASN A 123 -16.60 -16.51 20.18
CA ASN A 123 -18.05 -16.67 20.37
C ASN A 123 -18.75 -15.42 20.93
N SER A 124 -18.02 -14.34 21.20
CA SER A 124 -18.57 -13.14 21.84
C SER A 124 -18.02 -11.87 21.20
N GLN A 125 -18.84 -10.81 21.19
CA GLN A 125 -18.47 -9.50 20.67
C GLN A 125 -17.65 -8.66 21.67
N SER A 126 -17.40 -9.19 22.87
CA SER A 126 -16.65 -8.49 23.92
C SER A 126 -15.15 -8.48 23.63
N ASP A 127 -14.49 -7.40 24.00
CA ASP A 127 -13.05 -7.21 23.84
C ASP A 127 -12.22 -8.32 24.51
N PHE A 128 -11.19 -8.80 23.81
CA PHE A 128 -10.35 -9.92 24.23
C PHE A 128 -9.69 -9.66 25.59
N ILE A 129 -9.22 -8.44 25.84
CA ILE A 129 -8.55 -8.06 27.09
C ILE A 129 -9.50 -8.18 28.27
N THR A 130 -10.77 -7.80 28.09
CA THR A 130 -11.79 -7.89 29.14
C THR A 130 -12.08 -9.34 29.52
N LEU A 131 -12.19 -10.22 28.51
CA LEU A 131 -12.38 -11.66 28.72
C LEU A 131 -11.16 -12.30 29.39
N PHE A 132 -9.96 -11.91 28.96
CA PHE A 132 -8.71 -12.39 29.54
C PHE A 132 -8.60 -12.00 31.02
N ILE A 133 -8.81 -10.74 31.39
CA ILE A 133 -8.74 -10.28 32.78
C ILE A 133 -9.77 -11.03 33.66
N LYS A 134 -10.98 -11.26 33.13
CA LYS A 134 -12.03 -11.99 33.85
C LYS A 134 -11.64 -13.44 34.13
N ASN A 135 -11.12 -14.14 33.12
CA ASN A 135 -10.71 -15.54 33.26
C ASN A 135 -9.47 -15.67 34.14
N TYR A 136 -8.51 -14.74 34.01
CA TYR A 136 -7.29 -14.74 34.83
C TYR A 136 -7.60 -14.54 36.32
N LYS A 137 -8.44 -13.56 36.69
CA LYS A 137 -8.88 -13.34 38.07
C LYS A 137 -9.70 -14.49 38.67
N ALA A 138 -10.37 -15.27 37.83
CA ALA A 138 -11.10 -16.46 38.29
C ALA A 138 -10.17 -17.64 38.59
N LEU A 139 -9.00 -17.68 37.94
CA LEU A 139 -7.99 -18.74 38.12
C LEU A 139 -6.98 -18.38 39.21
N GLU A 140 -6.72 -17.09 39.43
CA GLU A 140 -5.87 -16.56 40.52
C GLU A 140 -6.62 -15.45 41.29
N PRO A 141 -7.32 -15.80 42.40
CA PRO A 141 -8.02 -14.83 43.24
C PRO A 141 -7.11 -13.97 44.12
#